data_AF-A0A8T5NJV6-F1
#
_entry.id   AF-A0A8T5NJV6-F1
#
_cell.length_a   1.000
_cell.length_b   1.000
_cell.length_c   1.000
_cell.angle_alpha   90.00
_cell.angle_beta   90.00
_cell.angle_gamma   90.00
#
_symmetry.space_group_name_H-M   'P 1'
#
loop_
_entity.id
_entity.type
_entity.pdbx_description
1 polymer ?
#
loop_
_entity_poly.entity_id
_entity_poly.type
_entity_poly.pdbx_seq_one_letter_code
_entity_poly.pdbx_strand_id
1 'polypeptide(L)'
;MQAAIAVDRSSAVEALRESEKKYRTIIETANEGIWMLDAAGRTTYVNSMMAQMLGCIEEEMPGRHLFDFMDADARIKAENDLERLKQGRIHWNDGDGYRHHRAKARR
;
A
#
# COMPACT_ATOMS: atom_id res chain seq x y z
N MET A 1 -39.48 -20.09 -16.08
CA MET A 1 -38.72 -18.91 -15.64
C MET A 1 -37.57 -19.37 -14.74
N GLN A 2 -36.48 -19.91 -15.30
CA GLN A 2 -35.28 -20.37 -14.56
C GLN A 2 -33.95 -19.99 -15.22
N ALA A 3 -33.95 -19.25 -16.34
CA ALA A 3 -32.73 -18.92 -17.09
C ALA A 3 -32.00 -17.63 -16.62
N ALA A 4 -32.62 -16.81 -15.76
CA ALA A 4 -32.05 -15.51 -15.36
C ALA A 4 -30.94 -15.62 -14.30
N ILE A 5 -30.94 -16.66 -13.47
CA ILE A 5 -30.04 -16.77 -12.31
C ILE A 5 -28.62 -17.23 -12.70
N ALA A 6 -28.47 -17.93 -13.84
CA ALA A 6 -27.17 -18.45 -14.29
C ALA A 6 -26.37 -17.46 -15.15
N VAL A 7 -27.04 -16.65 -15.98
CA VAL A 7 -26.39 -15.62 -16.82
C VAL A 7 -25.84 -14.46 -15.98
N ASP A 8 -26.49 -14.17 -14.84
CA ASP A 8 -26.09 -13.09 -13.93
C ASP A 8 -24.78 -13.41 -13.18
N ARG A 9 -24.60 -14.66 -12.72
CA ARG A 9 -23.41 -15.06 -11.95
C ARG A 9 -22.11 -15.03 -12.77
N SER A 10 -22.15 -15.48 -14.03
CA SER A 10 -20.95 -15.53 -14.88
C SER A 10 -20.49 -14.12 -15.26
N SER A 11 -21.44 -13.24 -15.63
CA SER A 11 -21.17 -11.84 -15.94
C SER A 11 -20.66 -11.06 -14.72
N ALA A 12 -21.24 -11.26 -13.54
CA ALA A 12 -20.79 -10.58 -12.32
C ALA A 12 -19.38 -10.99 -11.90
N VAL A 13 -19.03 -12.28 -12.04
CA VAL A 13 -17.67 -12.77 -11.73
C VAL A 13 -16.65 -12.25 -12.73
N GLU A 14 -16.99 -12.17 -14.02
CA GLU A 14 -16.12 -11.60 -15.04
C GLU A 14 -15.91 -10.10 -14.86
N ALA A 15 -16.98 -9.35 -14.59
CA ALA A 15 -16.91 -7.92 -14.27
C ALA A 15 -16.05 -7.66 -13.01
N LEU A 16 -16.19 -8.50 -11.98
CA LEU A 16 -15.36 -8.41 -10.78
C LEU A 16 -13.88 -8.65 -11.13
N ARG A 17 -13.56 -9.72 -11.86
CA ARG A 17 -12.18 -10.03 -12.27
C ARG A 17 -11.57 -8.94 -13.14
N GLU A 18 -12.34 -8.38 -14.07
CA GLU A 18 -11.88 -7.29 -14.93
C GLU A 18 -11.60 -6.03 -14.11
N SER A 19 -12.48 -5.70 -13.15
CA SER A 19 -12.27 -4.59 -12.24
C SER A 19 -11.03 -4.81 -11.36
N GLU A 20 -10.85 -5.99 -10.76
CA GLU A 20 -9.68 -6.34 -9.95
C GLU A 20 -8.38 -6.24 -10.75
N LYS A 21 -8.38 -6.75 -11.99
CA LYS A 21 -7.23 -6.65 -12.89
C LYS A 21 -6.90 -5.20 -13.18
N LYS A 22 -7.91 -4.38 -13.50
CA LYS A 22 -7.73 -2.95 -13.76
C LYS A 22 -7.16 -2.22 -12.54
N TYR A 23 -7.70 -2.47 -11.35
CA TYR A 23 -7.19 -1.88 -10.10
C TYR A 23 -5.75 -2.30 -9.83
N ARG A 24 -5.45 -3.60 -9.96
CA ARG A 24 -4.09 -4.13 -9.81
C ARG A 24 -3.12 -3.44 -10.75
N THR A 25 -3.46 -3.34 -12.03
CA THR A 25 -2.62 -2.65 -13.02
C THR A 25 -2.40 -1.19 -12.67
N ILE A 26 -3.43 -0.45 -12.27
CA ILE A 26 -3.29 0.97 -11.87
C ILE A 26 -2.31 1.11 -10.70
N ILE A 27 -2.46 0.28 -9.68
CA ILE A 27 -1.64 0.33 -8.46
C ILE A 27 -0.18 -0.09 -8.75
N GLU A 28 0.02 -1.15 -9.54
CA GLU A 28 1.35 -1.68 -9.88
C GLU A 28 2.12 -0.79 -10.87
N THR A 29 1.42 -0.07 -11.75
CA THR A 29 2.03 0.84 -12.74
C THR A 29 2.14 2.29 -12.27
N ALA A 30 1.66 2.59 -11.06
CA ALA A 30 1.79 3.93 -10.49
C ALA A 30 3.27 4.29 -10.29
N ASN A 31 3.65 5.50 -10.70
CA ASN A 31 4.99 6.04 -10.41
C ASN A 31 5.15 6.50 -8.96
N GLU A 32 4.08 6.40 -8.17
CA GLU A 32 4.05 6.72 -6.75
C GLU A 32 4.07 5.45 -5.91
N GLY A 33 4.74 5.50 -4.77
CA GLY A 33 4.72 4.42 -3.80
C GLY A 33 3.36 4.34 -3.10
N ILE A 34 2.75 3.17 -3.12
CA ILE A 34 1.49 2.88 -2.42
C ILE A 34 1.83 1.96 -1.24
N TRP A 35 1.42 2.38 -0.04
CA TRP A 35 1.61 1.61 1.19
C TRP A 35 0.32 1.61 2.01
N MET A 36 -0.21 0.43 2.30
CA MET A 36 -1.37 0.25 3.18
C MET A 36 -0.94 -0.38 4.49
N LEU A 37 -1.57 0.10 5.57
CA LEU A 37 -1.31 -0.31 6.94
C LEU A 37 -2.62 -0.75 7.61
N ASP A 38 -2.54 -1.68 8.56
CA ASP A 38 -3.63 -1.95 9.48
C ASP A 38 -3.72 -0.90 10.61
N ALA A 39 -4.73 -1.03 11.48
CA ALA A 39 -4.92 -0.13 12.61
C ALA A 39 -3.75 -0.15 13.64
N ALA A 40 -2.95 -1.21 13.63
CA ALA A 40 -1.76 -1.36 14.45
C ALA A 40 -0.48 -0.87 13.75
N GLY A 41 -0.58 -0.27 12.55
CA GLY A 41 0.56 0.23 11.79
C GLY A 41 1.38 -0.85 11.10
N ARG A 42 0.84 -2.08 10.94
CA ARG A 42 1.49 -3.17 10.23
C ARG A 42 1.16 -3.12 8.75
N THR A 43 2.15 -3.38 7.91
CA THR A 43 2.00 -3.40 6.46
C THR A 43 1.01 -4.49 6.04
N THR A 44 -0.05 -4.10 5.36
CA THR A 44 -1.00 -5.02 4.72
C THR A 44 -0.75 -5.15 3.23
N TYR A 45 -0.19 -4.11 2.62
CA TYR A 45 0.15 -4.08 1.20
C TYR A 45 1.19 -3.00 0.90
N VAL A 46 2.03 -3.27 -0.09
CA VAL A 46 2.90 -2.30 -0.75
C VAL A 46 2.88 -2.56 -2.24
N ASN A 47 2.98 -1.53 -3.08
CA ASN A 47 3.28 -1.73 -4.50
C ASN A 47 4.79 -1.85 -4.72
N SER A 48 5.16 -2.37 -5.89
CA SER A 48 6.56 -2.55 -6.28
C SER A 48 7.36 -1.24 -6.29
N MET A 49 6.72 -0.11 -6.59
CA MET A 49 7.36 1.21 -6.54
C MET A 49 7.73 1.59 -5.10
N MET A 50 6.86 1.36 -4.11
CA MET A 50 7.17 1.63 -2.71
C MET A 50 8.33 0.75 -2.21
N ALA A 51 8.30 -0.55 -2.52
CA ALA A 51 9.39 -1.46 -2.15
C ALA A 51 10.74 -1.00 -2.75
N GLN A 52 10.75 -0.56 -4.02
CA GLN A 52 11.92 0.02 -4.67
C GLN A 52 12.39 1.32 -4.00
N MET A 53 11.48 2.23 -3.65
CA MET A 53 11.81 3.48 -2.95
C MET A 53 12.46 3.21 -1.59
N LEU A 54 12.02 2.18 -0.88
CA LEU A 54 12.55 1.75 0.41
C LEU A 54 13.80 0.86 0.30
N GLY A 55 14.13 0.38 -0.90
CA GLY A 55 15.23 -0.58 -1.11
C GLY A 55 14.98 -1.93 -0.44
N CYS A 56 13.71 -2.33 -0.31
CA CYS A 56 13.28 -3.55 0.36
C CYS A 56 12.73 -4.58 -0.65
N ILE A 57 12.66 -5.83 -0.23
CA ILE A 57 11.98 -6.91 -0.97
C ILE A 57 10.48 -6.82 -0.63
N GLU A 58 9.63 -6.69 -1.64
CA GLU A 58 8.17 -6.49 -1.49
C GLU A 58 7.54 -7.58 -0.62
N GLU A 59 7.93 -8.83 -0.86
CA GLU A 59 7.40 -10.02 -0.20
C GLU A 59 7.76 -10.10 1.30
N GLU A 60 8.80 -9.39 1.73
CA GLU A 60 9.23 -9.35 3.13
C GLU A 60 8.51 -8.27 3.93
N MET A 61 7.76 -7.38 3.28
CA MET A 61 7.14 -6.23 3.93
C MET A 61 5.84 -6.53 4.69
N PRO A 62 4.90 -7.36 4.18
CA PRO A 62 3.65 -7.65 4.85
C PRO A 62 3.83 -8.17 6.29
N GLY A 63 3.00 -7.67 7.21
CA GLY A 63 3.01 -8.03 8.64
C GLY A 63 4.03 -7.30 9.50
N ARG A 64 5.08 -6.72 8.89
CA ARG A 64 6.07 -5.89 9.60
C ARG A 64 5.50 -4.51 9.93
N HIS A 65 6.03 -3.90 10.98
CA HIS A 65 5.56 -2.58 11.39
C HIS A 65 6.19 -1.50 10.50
N LEU A 66 5.46 -0.43 10.16
CA LEU A 66 5.95 0.60 9.23
C LEU A 66 7.29 1.21 9.65
N PHE A 67 7.53 1.33 10.96
CA PHE A 67 8.76 1.85 11.55
C PHE A 67 9.98 0.94 11.37
N ASP A 68 9.79 -0.33 10.97
CA ASP A 68 10.89 -1.25 10.69
C ASP A 68 11.67 -0.88 9.41
N PHE A 69 11.11 0.03 8.60
CA PHE A 69 11.67 0.48 7.31
C PHE A 69 12.19 1.92 7.35
N MET A 70 12.21 2.54 8.53
CA MET A 70 12.53 3.95 8.72
C MET A 70 13.72 4.13 9.66
N ASP A 71 14.49 5.19 9.47
CA ASP A 71 15.44 5.67 10.47
C ASP A 71 14.71 6.45 11.59
N ALA A 72 15.47 6.85 12.62
CA ALA A 72 14.90 7.53 13.78
C ALA A 72 14.23 8.87 13.43
N ASP A 73 14.78 9.62 12.46
CA ASP A 73 14.26 10.92 12.06
C ASP A 73 12.96 10.77 11.24
N ALA A 74 12.93 9.79 10.33
CA ALA A 74 11.74 9.45 9.55
C ALA A 74 10.62 8.90 10.45
N ARG A 75 10.96 8.13 11.48
CA ARG A 75 9.99 7.59 12.45
C ARG A 75 9.24 8.69 13.19
N ILE A 76 9.91 9.74 13.66
CA ILE A 76 9.26 10.85 14.39
C ILE A 76 8.20 11.53 13.50
N LYS A 77 8.50 11.72 12.22
CA LYS A 77 7.53 12.28 11.26
C LYS A 77 6.35 11.33 11.04
N ALA A 78 6.63 10.05 10.83
CA ALA A 78 5.62 9.04 10.57
C ALA A 78 4.70 8.78 11.78
N GLU A 79 5.20 8.88 13.02
CA GLU A 79 4.38 8.80 14.23
C GLU A 79 3.31 9.90 14.27
N ASN A 80 3.70 11.14 13.91
CA ASN A 80 2.76 12.25 13.85
C ASN A 80 1.72 12.07 12.72
N ASP A 81 2.14 11.57 11.56
CA ASP A 81 1.23 11.31 10.44
C ASP A 81 0.27 10.14 10.74
N LEU A 82 0.74 9.07 11.37
CA LEU A 82 -0.09 7.92 11.76
C LEU A 82 -1.17 8.33 12.77
N GLU A 83 -0.83 9.15 13.78
CA GLU A 83 -1.81 9.67 14.73
C GLU A 83 -2.86 10.57 14.05
N ARG A 84 -2.49 11.34 13.01
CA ARG A 84 -3.44 12.12 12.20
C ARG A 84 -4.36 11.23 11.37
N LEU A 85 -3.84 10.15 10.78
CA LEU A 85 -4.62 9.18 10.01
C LEU A 85 -5.65 8.46 10.88
N LYS A 86 -5.31 8.10 12.13
CA LYS A 86 -6.25 7.52 13.10
C LYS A 86 -7.43 8.46 13.44
N GLN A 87 -7.22 9.77 13.30
CA GLN A 87 -8.27 10.78 13.49
C GLN A 87 -9.13 11.00 12.24
N GLY A 88 -8.96 10.18 11.19
CA GLY A 88 -9.73 10.25 9.95
C GLY A 88 -9.34 11.41 9.03
N ARG A 89 -8.20 12.07 9.27
CA ARG A 89 -7.71 13.13 8.40
C ARG A 89 -6.81 12.55 7.32
N ILE A 90 -7.27 12.60 6.07
CA ILE A 90 -6.42 12.34 4.90
C ILE A 90 -5.37 13.44 4.83
N HIS A 91 -4.10 13.06 4.82
CA HIS A 91 -2.99 13.99 4.66
C HIS A 91 -2.39 13.79 3.26
N TRP A 92 -2.41 14.85 2.46
CA TRP A 92 -1.66 14.91 1.21
C TRP A 92 -0.26 15.40 1.53
N ASN A 93 0.75 14.59 1.21
CA ASN A 93 2.14 15.00 1.29
C ASN A 93 2.69 15.09 -0.13
N ASP A 94 3.13 16.27 -0.56
CA ASP A 94 3.56 16.59 -1.93
C ASP A 94 4.93 15.97 -2.30
N GLY A 95 5.26 14.78 -1.78
CA GLY A 95 6.47 14.03 -2.13
C GLY A 95 7.78 14.52 -1.50
N ASP A 96 7.84 15.75 -0.98
CA ASP A 96 9.08 16.34 -0.46
C ASP A 96 9.45 15.90 0.97
N GLY A 97 8.53 15.28 1.71
CA GLY A 97 8.69 14.99 3.14
C GLY A 97 9.51 13.73 3.48
N TYR A 98 9.58 12.76 2.56
CA TYR A 98 10.17 11.44 2.76
C TYR A 98 11.36 11.20 1.82
N ARG A 99 12.37 12.08 1.84
CA ARG A 99 13.70 11.75 1.28
C ARG A 99 14.29 10.61 2.11
N HIS A 100 14.07 9.37 1.67
CA HIS A 100 14.68 8.18 2.25
C HIS A 100 16.21 8.24 2.04
N HIS A 101 16.95 8.50 3.11
CA HIS A 101 18.36 8.13 3.17
C HIS A 101 18.41 6.60 3.25
N ARG A 102 19.05 5.97 2.25
CA ARG A 102 19.17 4.51 2.10
C ARG A 102 19.38 3.84 3.46
N ALA A 103 18.32 3.25 4.03
CA ALA A 103 18.45 2.38 5.16
C ALA A 103 19.18 1.13 4.66
N LYS A 104 20.36 0.88 5.22
CA LYS A 104 21.24 -0.22 4.82
C LYS A 104 20.49 -1.54 5.00
N ALA A 105 20.28 -2.25 3.89
CA ALA A 105 20.05 -3.69 3.90
C ALA A 105 21.17 -4.35 4.71
N ARG A 106 20.81 -4.86 5.89
CA ARG A 106 21.70 -5.71 6.67
C ARG A 106 21.75 -7.08 6.00
N ARG A 107 22.96 -7.48 5.61
CA ARG A 107 23.35 -8.88 5.44
C ARG A 107 23.17 -9.64 6.74
#